data_AF-A0A441Z7S4-F1
#
_entry.id   AF-A0A441Z7S4-F1
#
_cell.length_a   1.000
_cell.length_b   1.000
_cell.length_c   1.000
_cell.angle_alpha   90.00
_cell.angle_beta   90.00
_cell.angle_gamma   90.00
#
_symmetry.space_group_name_H-M   'P 1'
#
loop_
_entity.id
_entity.type
_entity.pdbx_description
1 polymer ?
#
loop_
_entity_poly.entity_id
_entity_poly.type
_entity_poly.pdbx_seq_one_letter_code
_entity_poly.pdbx_strand_id
1 'polypeptide(L)'
;MSMVLDSLLAPRARGDKSLACVPITPDVVSLQTLHGMVNKDSPANQARAIEMVGWLGGSSGEGHVASVLLNLLRVEAPGDALHRLMANTLQAMARHVWAELGTGVEHWRAWPAIVPVPPAVGQTHPLATARFTPFRWFWTKWSNLCDPANNWRNALPARRFTDWSLCLLRTGLAFAYLWEAEFFRLLHRAAIESRQNSSEAAAAVLAVTSFIQNGGRLASIEPVDVPPSEKNAWPALEALLMQGNKARQALEDALADHPQDLDLNTVQAGTLPARLATWISEFSNLGAAALEARLEPEANTAKNTREFVRYLLIPRTSDDDTADQADFYYLARSNQRNFWFEPGPEWLVVVCSLLAGRPGGHCTLGELIDDLASLGIHNERSVLVRLLEEAGLSSDSPDADNALVIRSAF
;
A
#
# COMPACT_ATOMS: atom_id res chain seq x y z
N MET A 1 -12.65 29.37 -14.32
CA MET A 1 -12.27 28.22 -15.16
C MET A 1 -10.92 27.63 -14.73
N SER A 2 -9.90 28.44 -14.38
CA SER A 2 -8.64 27.91 -13.83
C SER A 2 -8.82 27.20 -12.49
N MET A 3 -9.56 27.78 -11.53
CA MET A 3 -9.81 27.18 -10.21
C MET A 3 -10.45 25.77 -10.24
N VAL A 4 -11.24 25.50 -11.29
CA VAL A 4 -11.89 24.21 -11.55
C VAL A 4 -10.90 23.22 -12.16
N LEU A 5 -10.05 23.69 -13.08
CA LEU A 5 -8.91 22.91 -13.58
C LEU A 5 -7.93 22.59 -12.46
N ASP A 6 -7.59 23.55 -11.59
CA ASP A 6 -6.66 23.36 -10.48
C ASP A 6 -7.22 22.37 -9.42
N SER A 7 -8.55 22.28 -9.27
CA SER A 7 -9.20 21.25 -8.44
C SER A 7 -9.27 19.87 -9.11
N LEU A 8 -9.21 19.81 -10.45
CA LEU A 8 -9.17 18.57 -11.24
C LEU A 8 -7.75 18.05 -11.48
N LEU A 9 -6.76 18.93 -11.43
CA LEU A 9 -5.36 18.61 -11.66
C LEU A 9 -4.77 18.00 -10.38
N ALA A 10 -4.64 16.67 -10.39
CA ALA A 10 -3.86 15.96 -9.37
C ALA A 10 -2.40 16.45 -9.36
N PRO A 11 -1.69 16.36 -8.22
CA PRO A 11 -0.25 16.62 -8.17
C PRO A 11 0.49 15.75 -9.20
N ARG A 12 1.30 16.38 -10.05
CA ARG A 12 2.01 15.73 -11.15
C ARG A 12 3.25 15.00 -10.67
N ALA A 13 3.60 13.89 -11.35
CA ALA A 13 4.93 13.31 -11.23
C ALA A 13 5.91 14.09 -12.12
N ARG A 14 7.14 14.28 -11.65
CA ARG A 14 8.20 15.01 -12.36
C ARG A 14 8.50 14.33 -13.71
N GLY A 15 8.23 15.01 -14.82
CA GLY A 15 8.54 14.55 -16.19
C GLY A 15 7.35 14.11 -17.06
N ASP A 16 6.11 14.16 -16.56
CA ASP A 16 4.92 13.82 -17.37
C ASP A 16 4.60 14.92 -18.40
N LYS A 17 4.51 14.55 -19.69
CA LYS A 17 4.36 15.48 -20.84
C LYS A 17 2.96 15.53 -21.46
N SER A 18 1.98 14.76 -21.00
CA SER A 18 0.63 14.78 -21.57
C SER A 18 -0.45 14.48 -20.55
N LEU A 19 -1.62 15.10 -20.74
CA LEU A 19 -2.85 14.78 -20.03
C LEU A 19 -3.57 13.69 -20.81
N ALA A 20 -3.84 12.57 -20.18
CA ALA A 20 -4.75 11.58 -20.72
C ALA A 20 -5.73 11.21 -19.61
N CYS A 21 -7.00 11.59 -19.82
CA CYS A 21 -8.09 11.22 -18.93
C CYS A 21 -9.31 10.97 -19.79
N VAL A 22 -9.91 9.80 -19.62
CA VAL A 22 -11.32 9.60 -19.90
C VAL A 22 -12.00 9.60 -18.52
N PRO A 23 -12.70 10.69 -18.13
CA PRO A 23 -13.19 10.82 -16.76
C PRO A 23 -14.38 9.87 -16.53
N ILE A 24 -14.25 9.02 -15.52
CA ILE A 24 -15.37 8.28 -14.93
C ILE A 24 -16.06 9.18 -13.89
N THR A 25 -15.29 9.84 -13.03
CA THR A 25 -15.64 10.97 -12.15
C THR A 25 -14.38 11.81 -11.83
N PRO A 26 -14.50 13.10 -11.43
CA PRO A 26 -13.38 13.93 -10.97
C PRO A 26 -12.47 13.26 -9.93
N ASP A 27 -13.07 12.47 -9.03
CA ASP A 27 -12.39 11.87 -7.88
C ASP A 27 -11.49 10.69 -8.27
N VAL A 28 -11.86 9.96 -9.32
CA VAL A 28 -11.09 8.80 -9.82
C VAL A 28 -9.98 9.25 -10.78
N VAL A 29 -10.14 10.40 -11.44
CA VAL A 29 -9.10 11.00 -12.28
C VAL A 29 -7.82 11.26 -11.47
N SER A 30 -7.94 11.70 -10.21
CA SER A 30 -6.78 11.96 -9.36
C SER A 30 -6.12 10.68 -8.80
N LEU A 31 -6.76 9.51 -8.94
CA LEU A 31 -6.18 8.21 -8.61
C LEU A 31 -5.36 7.61 -9.75
N GLN A 32 -5.39 8.20 -10.95
CA GLN A 32 -4.67 7.70 -12.12
C GLN A 32 -3.23 8.25 -12.14
N THR A 33 -2.25 7.36 -12.24
CA THR A 33 -0.88 7.74 -12.65
C THR A 33 -0.72 7.50 -14.16
N LEU A 34 -0.27 8.50 -14.91
CA LEU A 34 -0.11 8.46 -16.38
C LEU A 34 0.77 7.32 -16.88
N HIS A 35 1.67 6.77 -16.04
CA HIS A 35 2.54 5.65 -16.42
C HIS A 35 1.80 4.39 -16.91
N GLY A 36 0.54 4.17 -16.51
CA GLY A 36 -0.29 3.09 -17.05
C GLY A 36 -0.89 3.38 -18.44
N MET A 37 -0.87 4.65 -18.87
CA MET A 37 -1.37 5.13 -20.16
C MET A 37 -0.26 5.40 -21.17
N VAL A 38 0.97 5.64 -20.71
CA VAL A 38 2.13 5.70 -21.59
C VAL A 38 2.41 4.26 -22.05
N ASN A 39 2.25 4.03 -23.35
CA ASN A 39 2.48 2.77 -24.06
C ASN A 39 3.98 2.36 -24.03
N LYS A 40 4.58 2.30 -22.84
CA LYS A 40 5.88 1.70 -22.58
C LYS A 40 5.69 0.17 -22.57
N ASP A 41 6.71 -0.57 -22.96
CA ASP A 41 6.66 -2.03 -22.89
C ASP A 41 6.50 -2.46 -21.42
N SER A 42 5.33 -3.05 -21.11
CA SER A 42 4.99 -3.65 -19.81
C SER A 42 5.07 -2.73 -18.56
N PRO A 43 4.22 -1.67 -18.44
CA PRO A 43 4.08 -1.00 -17.15
C PRO A 43 3.60 -2.01 -16.10
N ALA A 44 4.13 -1.91 -14.87
CA ALA A 44 3.67 -2.74 -13.77
C ALA A 44 2.15 -2.59 -13.61
N ASN A 45 1.42 -3.71 -13.60
CA ASN A 45 -0.03 -3.69 -13.45
C ASN A 45 -0.39 -3.37 -11.99
N GLN A 46 -0.38 -2.09 -11.64
CA GLN A 46 -0.63 -1.60 -10.29
C GLN A 46 -2.04 -1.95 -9.80
N ALA A 47 -3.03 -1.96 -10.69
CA ALA A 47 -4.39 -2.39 -10.35
C ALA A 47 -4.39 -3.85 -9.85
N ARG A 48 -3.69 -4.74 -10.55
CA ARG A 48 -3.51 -6.14 -10.11
C ARG A 48 -2.72 -6.23 -8.80
N ALA A 49 -1.69 -5.41 -8.61
CA ALA A 49 -0.94 -5.39 -7.35
C ALA A 49 -1.83 -4.97 -6.17
N ILE A 50 -2.66 -3.95 -6.34
CA ILE A 50 -3.61 -3.47 -5.32
C ILE A 50 -4.66 -4.54 -4.98
N GLU A 51 -5.23 -5.20 -6.00
CA GLU A 51 -6.17 -6.31 -5.79
C GLU A 51 -5.51 -7.48 -5.06
N MET A 52 -4.26 -7.81 -5.41
CA MET A 52 -3.47 -8.83 -4.71
C MET A 52 -3.26 -8.46 -3.24
N VAL A 53 -2.82 -7.23 -2.95
CA VAL A 53 -2.65 -6.74 -1.57
C VAL A 53 -3.95 -6.82 -0.78
N GLY A 54 -5.09 -6.45 -1.38
CA GLY A 54 -6.39 -6.57 -0.75
C GLY A 54 -6.78 -8.04 -0.49
N TRP A 55 -6.58 -8.93 -1.45
CA TRP A 55 -6.91 -10.35 -1.31
C TRP A 55 -6.05 -11.03 -0.22
N LEU A 56 -4.75 -10.75 -0.20
CA LEU A 56 -3.85 -11.18 0.88
C LEU A 56 -4.28 -10.66 2.26
N GLY A 57 -4.97 -9.51 2.32
CA GLY A 57 -5.50 -8.89 3.53
C GLY A 57 -6.89 -9.38 3.95
N GLY A 58 -7.58 -10.14 3.10
CA GLY A 58 -8.90 -10.70 3.38
C GLY A 58 -10.04 -10.16 2.53
N SER A 59 -9.76 -9.47 1.42
CA SER A 59 -10.78 -9.26 0.40
C SER A 59 -11.24 -10.61 -0.18
N SER A 60 -12.47 -10.70 -0.67
CA SER A 60 -13.05 -11.94 -1.17
C SER A 60 -12.49 -12.42 -2.51
N GLY A 61 -11.62 -11.64 -3.18
CA GLY A 61 -10.99 -12.03 -4.43
C GLY A 61 -10.73 -10.86 -5.38
N GLU A 62 -10.37 -11.21 -6.61
CA GLU A 62 -10.07 -10.25 -7.68
C GLU A 62 -11.25 -9.30 -7.94
N GLY A 63 -10.95 -8.01 -8.00
CA GLY A 63 -11.90 -6.94 -8.27
C GLY A 63 -12.68 -6.47 -7.05
N HIS A 64 -12.50 -7.09 -5.87
CA HIS A 64 -13.21 -6.67 -4.67
C HIS A 64 -12.74 -5.31 -4.15
N VAL A 65 -11.44 -5.01 -4.24
CA VAL A 65 -10.88 -3.73 -3.77
C VAL A 65 -11.44 -2.57 -4.61
N ALA A 66 -11.46 -2.73 -5.93
CA ALA A 66 -12.07 -1.78 -6.84
C ALA A 66 -13.60 -1.72 -6.67
N SER A 67 -14.28 -2.85 -6.47
CA SER A 67 -15.74 -2.88 -6.41
C SER A 67 -16.30 -2.15 -5.19
N VAL A 68 -15.67 -2.22 -4.02
CA VAL A 68 -16.12 -1.45 -2.84
C VAL A 68 -16.02 0.05 -3.07
N LEU A 69 -14.94 0.52 -3.69
CA LEU A 69 -14.79 1.93 -4.06
C LEU A 69 -15.83 2.34 -5.11
N LEU A 70 -15.99 1.55 -6.17
CA LEU A 70 -16.95 1.85 -7.24
C LEU A 70 -18.39 1.82 -6.75
N ASN A 71 -18.74 0.91 -5.83
CA ASN A 71 -20.05 0.87 -5.19
C ASN A 71 -20.31 2.17 -4.41
N LEU A 72 -19.37 2.58 -3.57
CA LEU A 72 -19.46 3.82 -2.81
C LEU A 72 -19.66 5.03 -3.73
N LEU A 73 -18.83 5.13 -4.79
CA LEU A 73 -18.90 6.23 -5.76
C LEU A 73 -20.18 6.25 -6.60
N ARG A 74 -20.86 5.10 -6.76
CA ARG A 74 -22.14 5.00 -7.47
C ARG A 74 -23.33 5.41 -6.62
N VAL A 75 -23.32 5.05 -5.34
CA VAL A 75 -24.45 5.26 -4.43
C VAL A 75 -24.43 6.69 -3.88
N GLU A 76 -23.25 7.25 -3.63
CA GLU A 76 -23.11 8.55 -2.98
C GLU A 76 -22.46 9.57 -3.91
N ALA A 77 -23.29 10.44 -4.51
CA ALA A 77 -22.78 11.59 -5.23
C ALA A 77 -22.09 12.54 -4.22
N PRO A 78 -20.78 12.78 -4.34
CA PRO A 78 -19.98 13.54 -3.36
C PRO A 78 -20.60 14.89 -3.00
N GLY A 79 -20.40 15.27 -1.73
CA GLY A 79 -20.13 16.66 -1.37
C GLY A 79 -21.17 17.69 -1.82
N ASP A 80 -20.71 18.92 -1.99
CA ASP A 80 -21.57 20.07 -2.28
C ASP A 80 -22.25 19.98 -3.66
N ALA A 81 -23.20 20.89 -3.92
CA ALA A 81 -23.95 20.92 -5.17
C ALA A 81 -23.08 21.08 -6.42
N LEU A 82 -21.89 21.69 -6.31
CA LEU A 82 -21.00 21.97 -7.43
C LEU A 82 -20.28 20.69 -7.89
N HIS A 83 -19.82 19.86 -6.96
CA HIS A 83 -19.15 18.60 -7.31
C HIS A 83 -20.12 17.62 -7.98
N ARG A 84 -21.38 17.56 -7.49
CA ARG A 84 -22.46 16.79 -8.13
C ARG A 84 -22.75 17.27 -9.54
N LEU A 85 -22.81 18.59 -9.74
CA LEU A 85 -23.00 19.19 -11.06
C LEU A 85 -21.85 18.80 -11.99
N MET A 86 -20.60 18.97 -11.55
CA MET A 86 -19.42 18.65 -12.36
C MET A 86 -19.33 17.18 -12.75
N ALA A 87 -19.57 16.25 -11.82
CA ALA A 87 -19.54 14.81 -12.12
C ALA A 87 -20.59 14.42 -13.18
N ASN A 88 -21.81 14.93 -13.05
CA ASN A 88 -22.88 14.69 -14.01
C ASN A 88 -22.59 15.32 -15.37
N THR A 89 -22.09 16.56 -15.39
CA THR A 89 -21.76 17.28 -16.64
C THR A 89 -20.58 16.63 -17.36
N LEU A 90 -19.51 16.24 -16.66
CA LEU A 90 -18.36 15.56 -17.29
C LEU A 90 -18.75 14.21 -17.88
N GLN A 91 -19.58 13.43 -17.17
CA GLN A 91 -20.07 12.15 -17.69
C GLN A 91 -20.96 12.36 -18.93
N ALA A 92 -21.82 13.38 -18.92
CA ALA A 92 -22.64 13.72 -20.08
C ALA A 92 -21.80 14.20 -21.27
N MET A 93 -20.80 15.05 -21.03
CA MET A 93 -19.85 15.51 -22.05
C MET A 93 -19.05 14.34 -22.64
N ALA A 94 -18.53 13.44 -21.81
CA ALA A 94 -17.77 12.28 -22.27
C ALA A 94 -18.63 11.35 -23.14
N ARG A 95 -19.89 11.11 -22.75
CA ARG A 95 -20.85 10.33 -23.55
C ARG A 95 -21.16 11.01 -24.88
N HIS A 96 -21.36 12.33 -24.88
CA HIS A 96 -21.62 13.09 -26.10
C HIS A 96 -20.42 13.05 -27.05
N VAL A 97 -19.22 13.36 -26.56
CA VAL A 97 -17.98 13.28 -27.36
C VAL A 97 -17.78 11.87 -27.91
N TRP A 98 -18.01 10.83 -27.11
CA TRP A 98 -17.92 9.43 -27.56
C TRP A 98 -18.92 9.11 -28.68
N ALA A 99 -20.13 9.64 -28.61
CA ALA A 99 -21.18 9.46 -29.62
C ALA A 99 -20.89 10.22 -30.92
N GLU A 100 -20.27 11.41 -30.84
CA GLU A 100 -19.98 12.29 -31.98
C GLU A 100 -18.70 11.90 -32.75
N LEU A 101 -17.90 10.94 -32.28
CA LEU A 101 -16.71 10.43 -33.00
C LEU A 101 -17.03 9.65 -34.30
N GLY A 102 -18.27 9.75 -34.80
CA GLY A 102 -18.98 8.88 -35.73
C GLY A 102 -18.49 8.77 -37.19
N THR A 103 -17.19 8.71 -37.48
CA THR A 103 -16.70 8.23 -38.79
C THR A 103 -15.54 7.25 -38.62
N GLY A 104 -15.71 6.00 -39.09
CA GLY A 104 -14.67 4.95 -39.05
C GLY A 104 -14.68 4.04 -37.81
N VAL A 105 -15.77 4.01 -37.06
CA VAL A 105 -15.83 3.50 -35.67
C VAL A 105 -16.49 2.13 -35.53
N GLU A 106 -16.74 1.41 -36.63
CA GLU A 106 -17.47 0.11 -36.65
C GLU A 106 -16.86 -0.98 -35.74
N HIS A 107 -15.62 -0.79 -35.27
CA HIS A 107 -14.89 -1.73 -34.41
C HIS A 107 -14.64 -1.22 -32.98
N TRP A 108 -15.11 -0.03 -32.60
CA TRP A 108 -14.88 0.45 -31.24
C TRP A 108 -15.87 -0.19 -30.27
N ARG A 109 -15.36 -0.58 -29.11
CA ARG A 109 -16.20 -1.12 -28.03
C ARG A 109 -17.15 -0.02 -27.54
N ALA A 110 -18.37 -0.39 -27.20
CA ALA A 110 -19.30 0.51 -26.50
C ALA A 110 -18.61 1.12 -25.27
N TRP A 111 -19.00 2.35 -24.91
CA TRP A 111 -18.49 2.99 -23.69
C TRP A 111 -18.60 2.00 -22.52
N PRO A 112 -17.49 1.66 -21.85
CA PRO A 112 -17.50 0.61 -20.85
C PRO A 112 -18.40 1.07 -19.69
N ALA A 113 -19.38 0.23 -19.34
CA ALA A 113 -20.16 0.49 -18.15
C ALA A 113 -19.24 0.36 -16.93
N ILE A 114 -19.13 1.43 -16.12
CA ILE A 114 -18.42 1.37 -14.84
C ILE A 114 -19.34 0.67 -13.85
N VAL A 115 -19.28 -0.66 -13.86
CA VAL A 115 -20.06 -1.49 -12.97
C VAL A 115 -19.08 -2.19 -12.02
N PRO A 116 -19.33 -2.13 -10.70
CA PRO A 116 -18.65 -2.98 -9.73
C PRO A 116 -18.80 -4.42 -10.19
N VAL A 117 -17.70 -5.11 -10.38
CA VAL A 117 -17.73 -6.57 -10.55
C VAL A 117 -18.17 -7.13 -9.20
N PRO A 118 -19.23 -7.96 -9.14
CA PRO A 118 -19.58 -8.64 -7.91
C PRO A 118 -18.33 -9.35 -7.40
N PRO A 119 -17.97 -9.23 -6.11
CA PRO A 119 -16.81 -9.94 -5.59
C PRO A 119 -16.92 -11.40 -6.00
N ALA A 120 -15.90 -11.93 -6.69
CA ALA A 120 -15.79 -13.37 -6.80
C ALA A 120 -15.87 -13.90 -5.36
N VAL A 121 -16.77 -14.85 -5.09
CA VAL A 121 -16.80 -15.54 -3.79
C VAL A 121 -15.63 -16.52 -3.81
N GLY A 122 -14.42 -15.99 -3.71
CA GLY A 122 -13.18 -16.74 -3.67
C GLY A 122 -12.89 -17.19 -2.24
N GLN A 123 -12.04 -18.21 -2.11
CA GLN A 123 -11.45 -18.54 -0.81
C GLN A 123 -10.58 -17.38 -0.35
N THR A 124 -10.76 -17.01 0.92
CA THR A 124 -9.90 -16.01 1.58
C THR A 124 -8.48 -16.56 1.65
N HIS A 125 -7.50 -15.75 1.25
CA HIS A 125 -6.11 -16.17 1.29
C HIS A 125 -5.66 -16.50 2.75
N PRO A 126 -4.83 -17.53 2.98
CA PRO A 126 -4.38 -17.90 4.34
C PRO A 126 -3.73 -16.76 5.13
N LEU A 127 -2.98 -15.88 4.45
CA LEU A 127 -2.35 -14.70 5.06
C LEU A 127 -3.35 -13.69 5.61
N ALA A 128 -4.62 -13.72 5.19
CA ALA A 128 -5.64 -12.80 5.71
C ALA A 128 -5.90 -12.99 7.22
N THR A 129 -5.52 -14.15 7.77
CA THR A 129 -5.60 -14.43 9.21
C THR A 129 -4.42 -13.90 10.01
N ALA A 130 -3.33 -13.53 9.35
CA ALA A 130 -2.16 -12.96 10.00
C ALA A 130 -2.44 -11.49 10.37
N ARG A 131 -2.46 -11.22 11.68
CA ARG A 131 -2.81 -9.90 12.23
C ARG A 131 -1.82 -8.82 11.82
N PHE A 132 -0.52 -9.12 11.86
CA PHE A 132 0.54 -8.14 11.71
C PHE A 132 1.14 -8.16 10.30
N THR A 133 0.30 -7.90 9.30
CA THR A 133 0.72 -7.80 7.90
C THR A 133 0.23 -6.50 7.26
N PRO A 134 1.01 -5.91 6.33
CA PRO A 134 0.59 -4.70 5.63
C PRO A 134 -0.63 -4.94 4.74
N PHE A 135 -0.84 -6.19 4.31
CA PHE A 135 -2.03 -6.60 3.56
C PHE A 135 -3.30 -6.45 4.40
N ARG A 136 -3.28 -7.00 5.63
CA ARG A 136 -4.41 -6.89 6.57
C ARG A 136 -4.66 -5.45 6.96
N TRP A 137 -3.60 -4.69 7.24
CA TRP A 137 -3.69 -3.26 7.51
C TRP A 137 -4.37 -2.53 6.35
N PHE A 138 -3.87 -2.68 5.13
CA PHE A 138 -4.40 -2.02 3.95
C PHE A 138 -5.87 -2.35 3.74
N TRP A 139 -6.22 -3.65 3.74
CA TRP A 139 -7.60 -4.05 3.51
C TRP A 139 -8.54 -3.50 4.58
N THR A 140 -8.14 -3.54 5.86
CA THR A 140 -8.95 -3.01 6.96
C THR A 140 -9.20 -1.49 6.81
N LYS A 141 -8.16 -0.71 6.50
CA LYS A 141 -8.32 0.74 6.30
C LYS A 141 -9.11 1.07 5.04
N TRP A 142 -8.86 0.35 3.95
CA TRP A 142 -9.55 0.53 2.68
C TRP A 142 -11.04 0.19 2.80
N SER A 143 -11.37 -0.93 3.43
CA SER A 143 -12.76 -1.30 3.72
C SER A 143 -13.41 -0.29 4.63
N ASN A 144 -12.71 0.18 5.68
CA ASN A 144 -13.25 1.20 6.58
C ASN A 144 -13.60 2.49 5.82
N LEU A 145 -12.68 2.99 4.98
CA LEU A 145 -12.86 4.19 4.16
C LEU A 145 -14.01 4.03 3.15
N CYS A 146 -14.12 2.85 2.54
CA CYS A 146 -15.07 2.59 1.44
C CYS A 146 -16.44 2.06 1.90
N ASP A 147 -16.60 1.67 3.15
CA ASP A 147 -17.88 1.17 3.68
C ASP A 147 -18.86 2.34 3.90
N PRO A 148 -20.02 2.37 3.20
CA PRO A 148 -21.04 3.39 3.39
C PRO A 148 -21.52 3.48 4.85
N ALA A 149 -21.51 2.38 5.61
CA ALA A 149 -21.93 2.38 7.01
C ALA A 149 -21.02 3.22 7.91
N ASN A 150 -19.75 3.42 7.52
CA ASN A 150 -18.80 4.25 8.25
C ASN A 150 -18.87 5.73 7.88
N ASN A 151 -19.61 6.09 6.81
CA ASN A 151 -19.97 7.47 6.46
C ASN A 151 -18.78 8.42 6.15
N TRP A 152 -17.58 7.90 5.89
CA TRP A 152 -16.41 8.73 5.55
C TRP A 152 -16.60 9.58 4.30
N ARG A 153 -17.26 9.02 3.29
CA ARG A 153 -17.51 9.69 2.01
C ARG A 153 -18.35 10.96 2.15
N ASN A 154 -19.28 10.99 3.10
CA ASN A 154 -20.12 12.16 3.37
C ASN A 154 -19.46 13.14 4.35
N ALA A 155 -18.60 12.66 5.25
CA ALA A 155 -17.88 13.49 6.20
C ALA A 155 -16.70 14.25 5.57
N LEU A 156 -16.06 13.67 4.55
CA LEU A 156 -14.89 14.26 3.91
C LEU A 156 -15.27 15.08 2.66
N PRO A 157 -14.66 16.27 2.46
CA PRO A 157 -14.64 16.90 1.15
C PRO A 157 -14.09 15.94 0.09
N ALA A 158 -14.63 15.99 -1.13
CA ALA A 158 -14.29 15.04 -2.19
C ALA A 158 -12.77 14.94 -2.45
N ARG A 159 -12.08 16.08 -2.47
CA ARG A 159 -10.61 16.14 -2.59
C ARG A 159 -9.89 15.41 -1.45
N ARG A 160 -10.32 15.62 -0.20
CA ARG A 160 -9.72 14.93 0.96
C ARG A 160 -9.96 13.43 0.92
N PHE A 161 -11.14 12.99 0.49
CA PHE A 161 -11.41 11.56 0.29
C PHE A 161 -10.45 10.92 -0.72
N THR A 162 -10.17 11.61 -1.84
CA THR A 162 -9.20 11.15 -2.84
C THR A 162 -7.77 11.14 -2.28
N ASP A 163 -7.36 12.18 -1.57
CA ASP A 163 -6.03 12.23 -0.95
C ASP A 163 -5.86 11.12 0.11
N TRP A 164 -6.88 10.84 0.92
CA TRP A 164 -6.89 9.73 1.88
C TRP A 164 -6.77 8.38 1.16
N SER A 165 -7.50 8.20 0.06
CA SER A 165 -7.41 6.99 -0.77
C SER A 165 -5.99 6.80 -1.32
N LEU A 166 -5.37 7.86 -1.86
CA LEU A 166 -3.98 7.82 -2.33
C LEU A 166 -2.99 7.52 -1.20
N CYS A 167 -3.19 8.12 -0.03
CA CYS A 167 -2.38 7.87 1.15
C CYS A 167 -2.37 6.38 1.52
N LEU A 168 -3.54 5.73 1.54
CA LEU A 168 -3.67 4.29 1.81
C LEU A 168 -3.00 3.45 0.72
N LEU A 169 -3.24 3.75 -0.56
CA LEU A 169 -2.66 3.02 -1.68
C LEU A 169 -1.13 3.09 -1.67
N ARG A 170 -0.56 4.27 -1.45
CA ARG A 170 0.90 4.47 -1.37
C ARG A 170 1.51 3.73 -0.21
N THR A 171 0.91 3.85 0.98
CA THR A 171 1.41 3.20 2.19
C THR A 171 1.29 1.68 2.06
N GLY A 172 0.12 1.17 1.67
CA GLY A 172 -0.13 -0.26 1.49
C GLY A 172 0.81 -0.89 0.47
N LEU A 173 1.00 -0.27 -0.69
CA LEU A 173 1.92 -0.78 -1.71
C LEU A 173 3.38 -0.72 -1.25
N ALA A 174 3.84 0.38 -0.67
CA ALA A 174 5.23 0.50 -0.22
C ALA A 174 5.58 -0.60 0.80
N PHE A 175 4.73 -0.81 1.80
CA PHE A 175 4.98 -1.85 2.80
C PHE A 175 4.71 -3.26 2.30
N ALA A 176 3.82 -3.46 1.33
CA ALA A 176 3.68 -4.76 0.66
C ALA A 176 5.00 -5.18 0.00
N TYR A 177 5.66 -4.29 -0.75
CA TYR A 177 6.96 -4.58 -1.37
C TYR A 177 8.08 -4.79 -0.35
N LEU A 178 8.13 -4.00 0.73
CA LEU A 178 9.11 -4.18 1.81
C LEU A 178 8.91 -5.51 2.54
N TRP A 179 7.66 -5.85 2.84
CA TRP A 179 7.31 -7.11 3.49
C TRP A 179 7.63 -8.31 2.59
N GLU A 180 7.31 -8.23 1.29
CA GLU A 180 7.61 -9.28 0.31
C GLU A 180 9.12 -9.51 0.20
N ALA A 181 9.91 -8.44 0.13
CA ALA A 181 11.36 -8.55 0.08
C ALA A 181 11.93 -9.25 1.33
N GLU A 182 11.46 -8.89 2.52
CA GLU A 182 11.88 -9.53 3.77
C GLU A 182 11.42 -10.98 3.85
N PHE A 183 10.18 -11.27 3.45
CA PHE A 183 9.63 -12.62 3.41
C PHE A 183 10.49 -13.53 2.54
N PHE A 184 10.78 -13.15 1.30
CA PHE A 184 11.60 -13.97 0.40
C PHE A 184 13.04 -14.11 0.90
N ARG A 185 13.61 -13.05 1.48
CA ARG A 185 14.95 -13.12 2.08
C ARG A 185 15.00 -14.13 3.23
N LEU A 186 14.01 -14.13 4.12
CA LEU A 186 13.91 -15.08 5.23
C LEU A 186 13.62 -16.50 4.74
N LEU A 187 12.75 -16.66 3.75
CA LEU A 187 12.42 -17.96 3.16
C LEU A 187 13.65 -18.60 2.50
N HIS A 188 14.39 -17.83 1.71
CA HIS A 188 15.64 -18.27 1.09
C HIS A 188 16.69 -18.65 2.15
N ARG A 189 16.86 -17.82 3.19
CA ARG A 189 17.75 -18.14 4.31
C ARG A 189 17.35 -19.46 4.97
N ALA A 190 16.06 -19.67 5.22
CA ALA A 190 15.56 -20.89 5.83
C ALA A 190 15.78 -22.13 4.96
N ALA A 191 15.63 -22.01 3.63
CA ALA A 191 15.93 -23.10 2.71
C ALA A 191 17.42 -23.49 2.73
N ILE A 192 18.35 -22.51 2.76
CA ILE A 192 19.80 -22.77 2.84
C ILE A 192 20.18 -23.40 4.19
N GLU A 193 19.78 -22.78 5.30
CA GLU A 193 20.16 -23.25 6.64
C GLU A 193 19.61 -24.66 6.89
N SER A 194 18.39 -24.95 6.40
CA SER A 194 17.80 -26.30 6.49
C SER A 194 18.58 -27.38 5.77
N ARG A 195 19.32 -27.02 4.71
CA ARG A 195 20.16 -27.95 3.96
C ARG A 195 21.52 -28.19 4.64
N GLN A 196 22.06 -27.18 5.33
CA GLN A 196 23.40 -27.23 5.91
C GLN A 196 23.42 -27.83 7.32
N ASN A 197 22.42 -27.51 8.16
CA ASN A 197 22.38 -27.94 9.56
C ASN A 197 20.94 -28.00 10.10
N SER A 198 20.51 -29.16 10.59
CA SER A 198 19.13 -29.38 11.08
C SER A 198 18.75 -28.56 12.31
N SER A 199 19.73 -28.12 13.13
CA SER A 199 19.49 -27.24 14.28
C SER A 199 19.23 -25.79 13.85
N GLU A 200 19.99 -25.30 12.88
CA GLU A 200 19.83 -23.94 12.33
C GLU A 200 18.55 -23.82 11.48
N ALA A 201 18.18 -24.91 10.80
CA ALA A 201 16.90 -25.08 10.11
C ALA A 201 15.69 -24.64 10.95
N ALA A 202 15.63 -25.12 12.20
CA ALA A 202 14.51 -24.87 13.10
C ALA A 202 14.42 -23.38 13.48
N ALA A 203 15.55 -22.73 13.71
CA ALA A 203 15.60 -21.29 13.99
C ALA A 203 15.19 -20.45 12.78
N ALA A 204 15.58 -20.86 11.58
CA ALA A 204 15.24 -20.17 10.33
C ALA A 204 13.74 -20.28 10.00
N VAL A 205 13.17 -21.50 10.14
CA VAL A 205 11.73 -21.74 9.99
C VAL A 205 10.93 -20.94 11.02
N LEU A 206 11.42 -20.88 12.27
CA LEU A 206 10.81 -20.07 13.32
C LEU A 206 10.86 -18.58 12.98
N ALA A 207 11.94 -18.09 12.37
CA ALA A 207 12.06 -16.69 11.94
C ALA A 207 11.01 -16.31 10.88
N VAL A 208 10.82 -17.15 9.84
CA VAL A 208 9.78 -16.94 8.82
C VAL A 208 8.38 -16.99 9.45
N THR A 209 8.14 -17.96 10.32
CA THR A 209 6.84 -18.13 10.98
C THR A 209 6.53 -16.96 11.90
N SER A 210 7.50 -16.52 12.70
CA SER A 210 7.36 -15.38 13.59
C SER A 210 7.15 -14.08 12.80
N PHE A 211 7.82 -13.90 11.66
CA PHE A 211 7.62 -12.73 10.81
C PHE A 211 6.18 -12.63 10.30
N ILE A 212 5.56 -13.74 9.92
CA ILE A 212 4.15 -13.76 9.48
C ILE A 212 3.20 -13.55 10.66
N GLN A 213 3.46 -14.20 11.80
CA GLN A 213 2.55 -14.18 12.95
C GLN A 213 2.61 -12.88 13.75
N ASN A 214 3.81 -12.34 13.94
CA ASN A 214 4.10 -11.21 14.83
C ASN A 214 4.50 -9.94 14.06
N GLY A 215 4.63 -10.01 12.74
CA GLY A 215 5.13 -8.92 11.92
C GLY A 215 6.66 -8.82 11.95
N GLY A 216 7.20 -7.88 11.18
CA GLY A 216 8.64 -7.59 11.19
C GLY A 216 8.92 -6.09 11.21
N ARG A 217 10.15 -5.73 11.56
CA ARG A 217 10.60 -4.34 11.58
C ARG A 217 11.04 -3.90 10.19
N LEU A 218 10.12 -3.29 9.45
CA LEU A 218 10.34 -2.78 8.10
C LEU A 218 10.70 -1.29 8.08
N ALA A 219 10.24 -0.55 9.09
CA ALA A 219 10.54 0.87 9.26
C ALA A 219 10.69 1.22 10.74
N SER A 220 11.43 2.30 11.00
CA SER A 220 11.61 2.86 12.35
C SER A 220 11.49 4.37 12.28
N ILE A 221 10.59 4.96 13.07
CA ILE A 221 10.52 6.42 13.22
C ILE A 221 11.35 6.78 14.44
N GLU A 222 12.51 7.36 14.15
CA GLU A 222 13.50 7.72 15.16
C GLU A 222 13.20 9.09 15.80
N PRO A 223 13.55 9.28 17.09
CA PRO A 223 13.42 10.55 17.79
C PRO A 223 14.08 11.74 17.07
N VAL A 224 13.52 12.95 17.21
CA VAL A 224 13.97 14.15 16.46
C VAL A 224 15.41 14.56 16.80
N ASP A 225 15.88 14.27 18.00
CA ASP A 225 17.24 14.51 18.47
C ASP A 225 18.29 13.62 17.78
N VAL A 226 17.89 12.49 17.19
CA VAL A 226 18.80 11.68 16.37
C VAL A 226 19.07 12.41 15.03
N PRO A 227 20.34 12.67 14.66
CA PRO A 227 20.67 13.38 13.43
C PRO A 227 20.23 12.63 12.15
N PRO A 228 19.85 13.33 11.06
CA PRO A 228 19.43 12.68 9.81
C PRO A 228 20.45 11.71 9.18
N SER A 229 21.75 11.88 9.47
CA SER A 229 22.80 10.95 9.02
C SER A 229 22.72 9.59 9.70
N GLU A 230 22.33 9.57 10.98
CA GLU A 230 22.16 8.35 11.77
C GLU A 230 20.81 7.69 11.49
N LYS A 231 19.80 8.49 11.14
CA LYS A 231 18.48 8.03 10.69
C LYS A 231 18.44 7.50 9.25
N ASN A 232 19.58 7.50 8.54
CA ASN A 232 19.59 7.22 7.11
C ASN A 232 19.17 5.77 6.81
N ALA A 233 17.88 5.56 6.56
CA ALA A 233 17.28 4.24 6.40
C ALA A 233 17.40 3.71 4.97
N TRP A 234 17.64 4.58 3.98
CA TRP A 234 17.63 4.16 2.57
C TRP A 234 18.64 3.08 2.23
N PRO A 235 19.92 3.13 2.64
CA PRO A 235 20.87 2.06 2.35
C PRO A 235 20.40 0.68 2.81
N ALA A 236 19.76 0.60 3.98
CA ALA A 236 19.22 -0.65 4.52
C ALA A 236 17.98 -1.13 3.73
N LEU A 237 17.04 -0.23 3.42
CA LEU A 237 15.87 -0.56 2.60
C LEU A 237 16.27 -0.97 1.18
N GLU A 238 17.28 -0.31 0.62
CA GLU A 238 17.83 -0.61 -0.69
C GLU A 238 18.42 -2.03 -0.73
N ALA A 239 19.26 -2.35 0.27
CA ALA A 239 19.82 -3.68 0.43
C ALA A 239 18.73 -4.74 0.60
N LEU A 240 17.72 -4.47 1.43
CA LEU A 240 16.57 -5.36 1.63
C LEU A 240 15.86 -5.66 0.30
N LEU A 241 15.51 -4.63 -0.48
CA LEU A 241 14.82 -4.80 -1.76
C LEU A 241 15.68 -5.55 -2.80
N MET A 242 16.99 -5.30 -2.83
CA MET A 242 17.92 -6.03 -3.69
C MET A 242 18.00 -7.52 -3.30
N GLN A 243 18.15 -7.79 -2.01
CA GLN A 243 18.24 -9.14 -1.45
C GLN A 243 16.95 -9.92 -1.65
N GLY A 244 15.80 -9.31 -1.35
CA GLY A 244 14.50 -9.92 -1.52
C GLY A 244 14.22 -10.27 -2.98
N ASN A 245 14.56 -9.39 -3.93
CA ASN A 245 14.38 -9.69 -5.35
C ASN A 245 15.29 -10.84 -5.83
N LYS A 246 16.55 -10.88 -5.38
CA LYS A 246 17.45 -12.01 -5.68
C LYS A 246 16.94 -13.32 -5.09
N ALA A 247 16.49 -13.28 -3.84
CA ALA A 247 15.91 -14.43 -3.15
C ALA A 247 14.67 -14.96 -3.86
N ARG A 248 13.77 -14.06 -4.28
CA ARG A 248 12.59 -14.40 -5.09
C ARG A 248 12.99 -15.08 -6.40
N GLN A 249 13.93 -14.48 -7.15
CA GLN A 249 14.40 -15.05 -8.42
C GLN A 249 15.02 -16.44 -8.22
N ALA A 250 15.87 -16.63 -7.21
CA ALA A 250 16.49 -17.92 -6.91
C ALA A 250 15.45 -19.00 -6.58
N LEU A 251 14.39 -18.65 -5.86
CA LEU A 251 13.27 -19.55 -5.55
C LEU A 251 12.41 -19.85 -6.79
N GLU A 252 12.13 -18.84 -7.62
CA GLU A 252 11.40 -19.01 -8.89
C GLU A 252 12.16 -19.91 -9.86
N ASP A 253 13.46 -19.71 -10.01
CA ASP A 253 14.33 -20.55 -10.85
C ASP A 253 14.36 -21.99 -10.34
N ALA A 254 14.48 -22.19 -9.02
CA ALA A 254 14.44 -23.52 -8.41
C ALA A 254 13.09 -24.24 -8.62
N LEU A 255 11.97 -23.51 -8.57
CA LEU A 255 10.64 -24.04 -8.83
C LEU A 255 10.38 -24.33 -10.31
N ALA A 256 10.97 -23.57 -11.22
CA ALA A 256 10.87 -23.83 -12.65
C ALA A 256 11.54 -25.16 -13.03
N ASP A 257 12.69 -25.47 -12.42
CA ASP A 257 13.42 -26.73 -12.62
C ASP A 257 12.72 -27.93 -11.97
N HIS A 258 12.01 -27.69 -10.86
CA HIS A 258 11.28 -28.71 -10.10
C HIS A 258 9.89 -28.20 -9.71
N PRO A 259 8.91 -28.27 -10.62
CA PRO A 259 7.56 -27.79 -10.36
C PRO A 259 6.95 -28.50 -9.14
N GLN A 260 6.67 -27.72 -8.11
CA GLN A 260 5.93 -28.17 -6.94
C GLN A 260 4.43 -27.89 -7.18
N ASP A 261 3.55 -28.81 -6.79
CA ASP A 261 2.10 -28.57 -6.77
C ASP A 261 1.76 -27.67 -5.57
N LEU A 262 1.98 -26.38 -5.76
CA LEU A 262 1.97 -25.36 -4.71
C LEU A 262 0.70 -24.52 -4.84
N ASP A 263 -0.47 -25.17 -4.72
CA ASP A 263 -1.75 -24.45 -4.72
C ASP A 263 -2.02 -23.82 -3.35
N LEU A 264 -1.62 -22.56 -3.21
CA LEU A 264 -1.88 -21.69 -2.06
C LEU A 264 -3.37 -21.58 -1.71
N ASN A 265 -4.27 -21.80 -2.67
CA ASN A 265 -5.72 -21.73 -2.43
C ASN A 265 -6.21 -22.94 -1.62
N THR A 266 -5.51 -24.07 -1.67
CA THR A 266 -5.88 -25.27 -0.89
C THR A 266 -5.46 -25.21 0.58
N VAL A 267 -4.60 -24.24 0.94
CA VAL A 267 -4.06 -24.12 2.30
C VAL A 267 -5.16 -23.60 3.22
N GLN A 268 -5.53 -24.39 4.23
CA GLN A 268 -6.51 -23.96 5.22
C GLN A 268 -5.95 -22.82 6.09
N ALA A 269 -6.79 -21.85 6.39
CA ALA A 269 -6.50 -20.80 7.36
C ALA A 269 -5.97 -21.40 8.68
N GLY A 270 -4.87 -20.85 9.20
CA GLY A 270 -4.22 -21.35 10.41
C GLY A 270 -3.22 -22.50 10.22
N THR A 271 -3.15 -23.14 9.05
CA THR A 271 -2.15 -24.20 8.76
C THR A 271 -0.90 -23.67 8.07
N LEU A 272 -0.88 -22.37 7.76
CA LEU A 272 0.22 -21.71 7.04
C LEU A 272 1.61 -21.94 7.68
N PRO A 273 1.81 -21.85 9.02
CA PRO A 273 3.10 -22.17 9.64
C PRO A 273 3.60 -23.59 9.36
N ALA A 274 2.72 -24.59 9.48
CA ALA A 274 3.07 -25.98 9.23
C ALA A 274 3.38 -26.19 7.74
N ARG A 275 2.60 -25.56 6.85
CA ARG A 275 2.82 -25.64 5.41
C ARG A 275 4.13 -24.96 4.99
N LEU A 276 4.49 -23.84 5.61
CA LEU A 276 5.77 -23.17 5.39
C LEU A 276 6.95 -24.04 5.80
N ALA A 277 6.85 -24.76 6.93
CA ALA A 277 7.89 -25.71 7.33
C ALA A 277 8.05 -26.83 6.28
N THR A 278 6.93 -27.33 5.73
CA THR A 278 6.95 -28.30 4.63
C THR A 278 7.62 -27.72 3.38
N TRP A 279 7.24 -26.51 2.96
CA TRP A 279 7.84 -25.84 1.80
C TRP A 279 9.33 -25.59 1.99
N ILE A 280 9.76 -25.14 3.17
CA ILE A 280 11.19 -24.93 3.45
C ILE A 280 11.95 -26.25 3.30
N SER A 281 11.38 -27.37 3.79
CA SER A 281 11.97 -28.69 3.59
C SER A 281 12.00 -29.10 2.11
N GLU A 282 10.91 -28.88 1.37
CA GLU A 282 10.83 -29.14 -0.07
C GLU A 282 11.86 -28.31 -0.85
N PHE A 283 11.93 -27.00 -0.61
CA PHE A 283 12.91 -26.08 -1.20
C PHE A 283 14.35 -26.47 -0.86
N SER A 284 14.63 -26.90 0.37
CA SER A 284 15.97 -27.34 0.77
C SER A 284 16.47 -28.56 -0.01
N ASN A 285 15.54 -29.37 -0.54
CA ASN A 285 15.84 -30.53 -1.38
C ASN A 285 15.98 -30.18 -2.86
N LEU A 286 15.58 -28.97 -3.28
CA LEU A 286 15.79 -28.48 -4.63
C LEU A 286 17.26 -28.07 -4.78
N GLY A 287 18.05 -28.95 -5.40
CA GLY A 287 19.51 -28.82 -5.54
C GLY A 287 19.98 -27.73 -6.52
N ALA A 288 19.34 -26.56 -6.52
CA ALA A 288 19.67 -25.50 -7.46
C ALA A 288 20.91 -24.73 -6.99
N ALA A 289 21.92 -24.63 -7.87
CA ALA A 289 23.02 -23.67 -7.73
C ALA A 289 22.51 -22.23 -7.52
N ALA A 290 21.29 -21.94 -7.99
CA ALA A 290 20.59 -20.67 -7.78
C ALA A 290 20.30 -20.38 -6.30
N LEU A 291 19.94 -21.38 -5.49
CA LEU A 291 19.69 -21.23 -4.04
C LEU A 291 20.99 -21.04 -3.24
N GLU A 292 22.13 -21.50 -3.77
CA GLU A 292 23.44 -21.30 -3.13
C GLU A 292 24.06 -19.93 -3.47
N ALA A 293 23.44 -19.16 -4.37
CA ALA A 293 23.91 -17.84 -4.74
C ALA A 293 23.82 -16.88 -3.54
N ARG A 294 24.92 -16.18 -3.26
CA ARG A 294 24.93 -15.16 -2.20
C ARG A 294 24.00 -14.02 -2.56
N LEU A 295 23.16 -13.62 -1.61
CA LEU A 295 22.28 -12.44 -1.71
C LEU A 295 23.07 -11.13 -1.49
N GLU A 296 24.23 -10.97 -2.12
CA GLU A 296 24.98 -9.71 -2.01
C GLU A 296 24.21 -8.58 -2.73
N PRO A 297 24.10 -7.37 -2.15
CA PRO A 297 23.43 -6.27 -2.82
C PRO A 297 24.19 -5.83 -4.08
N GLU A 298 23.51 -5.76 -5.23
CA GLU A 298 24.08 -5.33 -6.51
C GLU A 298 23.36 -4.11 -7.06
N ALA A 299 24.11 -3.07 -7.43
CA ALA A 299 23.56 -1.75 -7.76
C ALA A 299 22.51 -1.74 -8.88
N ASN A 300 22.48 -2.72 -9.78
CA ASN A 300 21.52 -2.81 -10.87
C ASN A 300 20.30 -3.70 -10.57
N THR A 301 20.27 -4.41 -9.44
CA THR A 301 19.16 -5.27 -9.04
C THR A 301 17.94 -4.45 -8.61
N ALA A 302 16.73 -4.87 -9.00
CA ALA A 302 15.46 -4.30 -8.53
C ALA A 302 15.35 -2.76 -8.65
N LYS A 303 16.00 -2.14 -9.65
CA LYS A 303 16.07 -0.68 -9.80
C LYS A 303 14.68 -0.03 -9.81
N ASN A 304 13.78 -0.54 -10.64
CA ASN A 304 12.42 -0.02 -10.75
C ASN A 304 11.64 -0.15 -9.43
N THR A 305 11.74 -1.29 -8.75
CA THR A 305 11.08 -1.51 -7.45
C THR A 305 11.61 -0.56 -6.39
N ARG A 306 12.93 -0.34 -6.34
CA ARG A 306 13.55 0.62 -5.41
C ARG A 306 13.08 2.04 -5.67
N GLU A 307 13.14 2.50 -6.91
CA GLU A 307 12.66 3.83 -7.28
C GLU A 307 11.16 4.00 -6.97
N PHE A 308 10.36 2.97 -7.24
CA PHE A 308 8.94 2.95 -6.95
C PHE A 308 8.64 3.04 -5.45
N VAL A 309 9.23 2.17 -4.62
CA VAL A 309 9.05 2.21 -3.16
C VAL A 309 9.50 3.56 -2.59
N ARG A 310 10.64 4.09 -3.04
CA ARG A 310 11.11 5.42 -2.63
C ARG A 310 10.09 6.49 -2.96
N TYR A 311 9.57 6.48 -4.19
CA TYR A 311 8.59 7.45 -4.68
C TYR A 311 7.29 7.40 -3.88
N LEU A 312 6.82 6.21 -3.49
CA LEU A 312 5.61 6.08 -2.68
C LEU A 312 5.76 6.67 -1.28
N LEU A 313 6.96 6.64 -0.70
CA LEU A 313 7.22 7.07 0.68
C LEU A 313 7.51 8.57 0.86
N ILE A 314 8.07 9.24 -0.15
CA ILE A 314 8.49 10.66 -0.06
C ILE A 314 7.38 11.65 -0.46
N PRO A 315 7.47 12.94 -0.09
CA PRO A 315 6.50 13.94 -0.56
C PRO A 315 6.52 14.06 -2.08
N ARG A 316 5.33 14.20 -2.69
CA ARG A 316 5.23 14.61 -4.10
C ARG A 316 5.66 16.07 -4.21
N THR A 317 6.53 16.37 -5.18
CA THR A 317 6.91 17.75 -5.53
C THR A 317 6.00 18.25 -6.64
N SER A 318 5.30 19.37 -6.44
CA SER A 318 4.75 20.17 -7.54
C SER A 318 5.90 20.95 -8.18
N ASP A 319 5.93 21.02 -9.52
CA ASP A 319 6.85 21.92 -10.24
C ASP A 319 6.47 23.41 -10.03
N ASP A 320 5.30 23.68 -9.45
CA ASP A 320 4.88 25.01 -9.02
C ASP A 320 5.34 25.29 -7.57
N ASP A 321 6.28 26.23 -7.40
CA ASP A 321 6.84 26.75 -6.13
C ASP A 321 5.79 27.46 -5.22
N THR A 322 4.50 27.24 -5.44
CA THR A 322 3.45 27.77 -4.57
C THR A 322 3.22 26.82 -3.40
N ALA A 323 3.32 27.33 -2.18
CA ALA A 323 3.18 26.58 -0.93
C ALA A 323 1.84 25.82 -0.78
N ASP A 324 0.84 26.14 -1.63
CA ASP A 324 -0.53 25.60 -1.58
C ASP A 324 -0.68 24.17 -2.14
N GLN A 325 0.39 23.54 -2.65
CA GLN A 325 0.39 22.15 -3.14
C GLN A 325 1.30 21.19 -2.37
N ALA A 326 1.75 21.56 -1.16
CA ALA A 326 2.59 20.69 -0.34
C ALA A 326 1.88 19.36 -0.02
N ASP A 327 2.50 18.24 -0.41
CA ASP A 327 2.05 16.90 -0.04
C ASP A 327 2.36 16.64 1.44
N PHE A 328 1.33 16.47 2.27
CA PHE A 328 1.45 16.16 3.69
C PHE A 328 1.15 14.69 4.03
N TYR A 329 0.97 13.84 3.01
CA TYR A 329 0.62 12.42 3.16
C TYR A 329 1.82 11.47 2.97
N TYR A 330 3.05 12.00 3.08
CA TYR A 330 4.28 11.20 2.99
C TYR A 330 4.59 10.48 4.31
N LEU A 331 5.45 9.47 4.23
CA LEU A 331 5.95 8.75 5.40
C LEU A 331 7.45 8.97 5.67
N ALA A 332 8.19 9.37 4.65
CA ALA A 332 9.62 9.59 4.74
C ALA A 332 10.01 10.94 4.15
N ARG A 333 11.09 11.50 4.67
CA ARG A 333 11.77 12.65 4.09
C ARG A 333 13.07 12.23 3.47
N SER A 334 13.53 13.03 2.52
CA SER A 334 14.87 12.88 1.98
C SER A 334 15.49 14.24 1.71
N ASN A 335 16.81 14.30 1.84
CA ASN A 335 17.62 15.38 1.31
C ASN A 335 18.62 14.81 0.30
N GLN A 336 19.62 15.59 -0.13
CA GLN A 336 20.60 15.13 -1.12
C GLN A 336 21.39 13.87 -0.70
N ARG A 337 21.52 13.60 0.61
CA ARG A 337 22.38 12.52 1.14
C ARG A 337 21.64 11.47 1.95
N ASN A 338 20.59 11.86 2.66
CA ASN A 338 19.93 11.04 3.67
C ASN A 338 18.44 10.88 3.36
N PHE A 339 17.89 9.78 3.86
CA PHE A 339 16.47 9.43 3.82
C PHE A 339 16.08 8.88 5.18
N TRP A 340 15.00 9.35 5.78
CA TRP A 340 14.54 8.90 7.08
C TRP A 340 13.01 8.90 7.16
N PHE A 341 12.45 8.04 8.01
CA PHE A 341 11.02 8.03 8.27
C PHE A 341 10.65 9.19 9.20
N GLU A 342 9.73 10.02 8.73
CA GLU A 342 9.15 11.17 9.42
C GLU A 342 7.79 11.38 8.75
N PRO A 343 6.71 10.82 9.33
CA PRO A 343 5.39 10.92 8.73
C PRO A 343 4.95 12.37 8.62
N GLY A 344 4.31 12.70 7.50
CA GLY A 344 3.61 13.98 7.36
C GLY A 344 2.39 14.04 8.31
N PRO A 345 1.98 15.24 8.74
CA PRO A 345 0.89 15.40 9.69
C PRO A 345 -0.44 14.83 9.17
N GLU A 346 -0.75 15.04 7.89
CA GLU A 346 -1.99 14.51 7.29
C GLU A 346 -1.95 12.99 7.10
N TRP A 347 -0.77 12.38 6.95
CA TRP A 347 -0.65 10.92 6.97
C TRP A 347 -1.14 10.35 8.31
N LEU A 348 -0.68 10.93 9.42
CA LEU A 348 -1.06 10.46 10.76
C LEU A 348 -2.56 10.67 11.03
N VAL A 349 -3.12 11.78 10.55
CA VAL A 349 -4.57 12.06 10.58
C VAL A 349 -5.38 10.96 9.89
N VAL A 350 -4.97 10.53 8.69
CA VAL A 350 -5.62 9.45 7.94
C VAL A 350 -5.60 8.15 8.74
N VAL A 351 -4.40 7.74 9.20
CA VAL A 351 -4.22 6.45 9.90
C VAL A 351 -5.03 6.40 11.19
N CYS A 352 -4.97 7.46 12.01
CA CYS A 352 -5.70 7.53 13.27
C CYS A 352 -7.21 7.59 13.05
N SER A 353 -7.68 8.39 12.08
CA SER A 353 -9.11 8.53 11.80
C SER A 353 -9.72 7.21 11.31
N LEU A 354 -9.04 6.52 10.41
CA LEU A 354 -9.52 5.22 9.91
C LEU A 354 -9.35 4.08 10.91
N LEU A 355 -8.45 4.22 11.88
CA LEU A 355 -8.39 3.33 13.05
C LEU A 355 -9.58 3.52 13.98
N ALA A 356 -10.03 4.76 14.19
CA ALA A 356 -11.24 5.07 14.95
C ALA A 356 -12.55 4.60 14.27
N GLY A 357 -12.47 4.10 13.03
CA GLY A 357 -13.53 3.42 12.30
C GLY A 357 -14.52 4.34 11.59
N ARG A 358 -14.95 5.43 12.25
CA ARG A 358 -15.94 6.39 11.72
C ARG A 358 -15.63 7.84 12.13
N PRO A 359 -16.20 8.84 11.43
CA PRO A 359 -16.15 10.24 11.86
C PRO A 359 -16.67 10.43 13.29
N GLY A 360 -16.01 11.27 14.07
CA GLY A 360 -16.23 11.51 15.49
C GLY A 360 -15.81 10.35 16.38
N GLY A 361 -15.25 9.28 15.80
CA GLY A 361 -14.70 8.15 16.53
C GLY A 361 -13.45 8.52 17.33
N HIS A 362 -13.04 7.57 18.18
CA HIS A 362 -11.78 7.65 18.90
C HIS A 362 -11.07 6.31 18.86
N CYS A 363 -9.75 6.35 19.02
CA CYS A 363 -8.90 5.20 19.29
C CYS A 363 -7.92 5.55 20.41
N THR A 364 -7.17 4.56 20.86
CA THR A 364 -6.15 4.69 21.89
C THR A 364 -4.75 4.65 21.29
N LEU A 365 -3.77 5.17 22.02
CA LEU A 365 -2.36 5.04 21.62
C LEU A 365 -1.92 3.58 21.50
N GLY A 366 -2.43 2.69 22.36
CA GLY A 366 -2.16 1.25 22.25
C GLY A 366 -2.67 0.64 20.94
N GLU A 367 -3.88 1.01 20.51
CA GLU A 367 -4.41 0.58 19.21
C GLU A 367 -3.59 1.14 18.05
N LEU A 368 -3.12 2.39 18.14
CA LEU A 368 -2.25 2.96 17.12
C LEU A 368 -0.90 2.25 17.04
N ILE A 369 -0.30 1.90 18.18
CA ILE A 369 0.96 1.13 18.23
C ILE A 369 0.77 -0.22 17.53
N ASP A 370 -0.31 -0.94 17.86
CA ASP A 370 -0.63 -2.22 17.22
C ASP A 370 -0.90 -2.06 15.70
N ASP A 371 -1.57 -0.97 15.30
CA ASP A 371 -1.87 -0.67 13.90
C ASP A 371 -0.58 -0.38 13.11
N LEU A 372 0.34 0.41 13.67
CA LEU A 372 1.65 0.69 13.05
C LEU A 372 2.55 -0.56 13.03
N ALA A 373 2.51 -1.38 14.07
CA ALA A 373 3.20 -2.65 14.12
C ALA A 373 2.70 -3.61 13.03
N SER A 374 1.40 -3.55 12.66
CA SER A 374 0.87 -4.37 11.57
C SER A 374 1.43 -4.00 10.19
N LEU A 375 1.82 -2.75 9.98
CA LEU A 375 2.60 -2.31 8.81
C LEU A 375 4.08 -2.70 8.91
N GLY A 376 4.58 -3.03 10.11
CA GLY A 376 5.99 -3.21 10.40
C GLY A 376 6.74 -1.94 10.77
N ILE A 377 6.02 -0.86 11.12
CA ILE A 377 6.58 0.40 11.60
C ILE A 377 6.76 0.33 13.11
N HIS A 378 7.99 0.55 13.58
CA HIS A 378 8.33 0.54 15.00
C HIS A 378 8.69 1.93 15.47
N ASN A 379 8.16 2.32 16.63
CA ASN A 379 8.28 3.69 17.13
C ASN A 379 8.40 3.67 18.64
N GLU A 380 9.19 4.61 19.17
CA GLU A 380 9.11 4.91 20.59
C GLU A 380 7.80 5.65 20.91
N ARG A 381 7.24 5.38 22.08
CA ARG A 381 5.99 6.02 22.53
C ARG A 381 6.09 7.54 22.56
N SER A 382 7.19 8.07 23.08
CA SER A 382 7.47 9.51 23.16
C SER A 382 7.40 10.19 21.80
N VAL A 383 7.91 9.52 20.76
CA VAL A 383 7.89 10.01 19.37
C VAL A 383 6.46 10.06 18.85
N LEU A 384 5.67 9.00 19.05
CA LEU A 384 4.27 8.98 18.61
C LEU A 384 3.41 10.02 19.32
N VAL A 385 3.55 10.19 20.64
CA VAL A 385 2.82 11.20 21.40
C VAL A 385 3.09 12.59 20.83
N ARG A 386 4.37 12.91 20.60
CA ARG A 386 4.75 14.18 19.99
C ARG A 386 4.15 14.38 18.60
N LEU A 387 4.21 13.36 17.74
CA LEU A 387 3.63 13.46 16.38
C LEU A 387 2.10 13.68 16.44
N LEU A 388 1.42 13.05 17.41
CA LEU A 388 -0.02 13.24 17.62
C LEU A 388 -0.33 14.66 18.13
N GLU A 389 0.49 15.22 19.00
CA GLU A 389 0.38 16.60 19.47
C GLU A 389 0.62 17.61 18.34
N GLU A 390 1.66 17.40 17.53
CA GLU A 390 1.97 18.23 16.36
C GLU A 390 0.85 18.17 15.31
N ALA A 391 0.18 17.01 15.16
CA ALA A 391 -0.98 16.84 14.29
C ALA A 391 -2.30 17.33 14.91
N GLY A 392 -2.31 17.72 16.19
CA GLY A 392 -3.50 18.19 16.91
C GLY A 392 -4.54 17.09 17.20
N LEU A 393 -4.13 15.83 17.31
CA LEU A 393 -5.01 14.66 17.46
C LEU A 393 -5.14 14.13 18.89
N SER A 394 -4.24 14.52 19.80
CA SER A 394 -4.25 14.05 21.19
C SER A 394 -5.10 14.96 22.10
N SER A 395 -5.76 14.35 23.08
CA SER A 395 -6.36 15.05 24.23
C SER A 395 -5.90 14.39 25.52
N ASP A 396 -5.57 15.19 26.54
CA ASP A 396 -5.00 14.70 27.82
C ASP A 396 -5.83 13.58 28.45
N SER A 397 -5.14 12.52 28.88
CA SER A 397 -5.72 11.40 29.65
C SER A 397 -4.85 11.16 30.90
N PRO A 398 -5.39 11.25 32.13
CA PRO A 398 -4.54 11.36 33.32
C PRO A 398 -3.89 10.07 33.84
N ASP A 399 -4.23 8.85 33.38
CA ASP A 399 -3.96 7.69 34.28
C ASP A 399 -3.74 6.29 33.66
N ALA A 400 -3.31 6.17 32.40
CA ALA A 400 -2.74 4.89 31.92
C ALA A 400 -1.88 5.05 30.66
N ASP A 401 -0.75 4.34 30.62
CA ASP A 401 0.30 4.47 29.61
C ASP A 401 -0.18 4.30 28.15
N ASN A 402 -1.19 3.47 27.91
CA ASN A 402 -1.75 3.25 26.57
C ASN A 402 -3.14 3.88 26.38
N ALA A 403 -3.67 4.59 27.39
CA ALA A 403 -5.03 5.13 27.39
C ALA A 403 -5.13 6.59 26.88
N LEU A 404 -4.08 7.11 26.24
CA LEU A 404 -4.16 8.39 25.54
C LEU A 404 -5.21 8.28 24.44
N VAL A 405 -6.24 9.12 24.51
CA VAL A 405 -7.35 9.14 23.56
C VAL A 405 -6.96 9.99 22.37
N ILE A 406 -7.07 9.38 21.19
CA ILE A 406 -6.84 10.00 19.89
C ILE A 406 -8.21 10.16 19.23
N ARG A 407 -8.57 11.39 18.89
CA ARG A 407 -9.84 11.68 18.22
C ARG A 407 -9.66 11.64 16.71
N SER A 408 -10.66 11.17 16.00
CA SER A 408 -10.71 11.38 14.55
C SER A 408 -10.77 12.88 14.24
N ALA A 409 -10.14 13.28 13.12
CA ALA A 409 -10.12 14.67 12.68
C ALA A 409 -11.46 15.18 12.09
N PHE A 410 -12.40 14.28 11.78
CA PHE A 410 -13.69 14.62 11.16
C PHE A 410 -14.85 14.05 11.94
#